data_AF-A0A821U1T7-F1
#
_entry.id   AF-A0A821U1T7-F1
#
_cell.length_a   1.000
_cell.length_b   1.000
_cell.length_c   1.000
_cell.angle_alpha   90.00
_cell.angle_beta   90.00
_cell.angle_gamma   90.00
#
_symmetry.space_group_name_H-M   'P 1'
#
loop_
_entity.id
_entity.type
_entity.pdbx_description
1 polymer ?
#
loop_
_entity_poly.entity_id
_entity_poly.type
_entity_poly.pdbx_seq_one_letter_code
_entity_poly.pdbx_strand_id
1 'polypeptide(L)'
;MCKKCGQMYDDVKQHLTVCTQIPRCIHCGGGHMSNDMKCVKVKQFRADLTRRLLSTAAHASISTVSNPNYHHNQADFPQLGAPQRPY
;
A
#
# COMPACT_ATOMS: atom_id res chain seq x y z
N MET A 1 23.80 -8.62 -8.78
CA MET A 1 22.74 -8.66 -7.74
C MET A 1 21.53 -9.39 -8.27
N CYS A 2 21.00 -10.36 -7.51
CA CYS A 2 19.87 -11.18 -7.91
C CYS A 2 18.53 -10.47 -7.78
N LYS A 3 17.73 -10.50 -8.84
CA LYS A 3 16.38 -9.92 -8.83
C LYS A 3 15.37 -10.70 -7.98
N LYS A 4 15.61 -11.99 -7.72
CA LYS A 4 14.71 -12.86 -6.92
C LYS A 4 14.96 -12.77 -5.43
N CYS A 5 16.24 -12.79 -5.03
CA CYS A 5 16.62 -12.87 -3.61
C CYS A 5 17.40 -11.66 -3.10
N GLY A 6 17.74 -10.70 -3.97
CA GLY A 6 18.45 -9.47 -3.59
C GLY A 6 19.93 -9.65 -3.27
N GLN A 7 20.45 -10.88 -3.24
CA GLN A 7 21.85 -11.16 -2.90
C GLN A 7 22.81 -10.71 -4.00
N MET A 8 23.99 -10.23 -3.62
CA MET A 8 25.10 -10.04 -4.55
C MET A 8 25.75 -11.40 -4.84
N TYR A 9 26.18 -11.60 -6.08
CA TYR A 9 26.86 -12.81 -6.50
C TYR A 9 27.85 -12.44 -7.59
N ASP A 10 28.98 -13.15 -7.60
CA ASP A 10 30.02 -12.99 -8.62
C ASP A 10 29.77 -13.90 -9.82
N ASP A 11 29.28 -15.13 -9.57
CA ASP A 11 28.94 -16.11 -10.61
C ASP A 11 27.43 -16.44 -10.60
N VAL A 12 26.77 -16.17 -11.73
CA VAL A 12 25.34 -16.45 -11.94
C VAL A 12 25.03 -17.94 -11.80
N LYS A 13 25.88 -18.84 -12.30
CA LYS A 13 25.60 -20.29 -12.34
C LYS A 13 25.64 -20.88 -10.93
N GLN A 14 26.64 -20.53 -10.13
CA GLN A 14 26.67 -20.90 -8.72
C GLN A 14 25.51 -20.26 -7.97
N HIS A 15 25.21 -18.99 -8.24
CA HIS A 15 24.10 -18.34 -7.58
C HIS A 15 22.77 -19.05 -7.86
N LEU A 16 22.50 -19.48 -9.10
CA LEU A 16 21.26 -20.19 -9.44
C LEU A 16 21.08 -21.51 -8.69
N THR A 17 22.16 -22.21 -8.31
CA THR A 17 22.04 -23.48 -7.56
C THR A 17 21.68 -23.26 -6.09
N VAL A 18 22.13 -22.15 -5.48
CA VAL A 18 21.82 -21.81 -4.07
C VAL A 18 20.62 -20.87 -3.94
N CYS A 19 20.29 -20.13 -5.00
CA CYS A 19 19.15 -19.23 -5.05
C CYS A 19 17.87 -20.05 -5.06
N THR A 20 17.36 -20.34 -3.86
CA THR A 20 16.05 -20.94 -3.65
C THR A 20 15.01 -20.23 -4.50
N GLN A 21 14.11 -20.96 -5.16
CA GLN A 21 13.01 -20.36 -5.95
C GLN A 21 12.06 -19.48 -5.10
N ILE A 22 12.24 -19.49 -3.78
CA ILE A 22 11.48 -18.72 -2.81
C ILE A 22 11.86 -17.23 -2.95
N PRO A 23 10.89 -16.34 -3.23
CA PRO A 23 11.14 -14.91 -3.28
C PRO A 23 11.60 -14.40 -1.91
N ARG A 24 12.66 -13.59 -1.87
CA ARG A 24 13.08 -12.90 -0.64
C ARG A 24 12.86 -11.41 -0.77
N CYS A 25 12.32 -10.83 0.30
CA CYS A 25 12.06 -9.41 0.39
C CYS A 25 13.39 -8.67 0.59
N ILE A 26 13.70 -7.71 -0.29
CA ILE A 26 14.94 -6.93 -0.19
C ILE A 26 14.96 -6.01 1.04
N HIS A 27 13.80 -5.70 1.61
CA HIS A 27 13.67 -4.76 2.72
C HIS A 27 13.81 -5.43 4.10
N CYS A 28 13.42 -6.70 4.23
CA CYS A 28 13.43 -7.41 5.52
C CYS A 28 14.06 -8.82 5.47
N GLY A 29 14.50 -9.29 4.30
CA GLY A 29 15.10 -10.61 4.11
C GLY A 29 14.13 -11.79 4.21
N GLY A 30 12.86 -11.56 4.56
CA GLY A 30 11.85 -12.60 4.72
C GLY A 30 11.43 -13.28 3.42
N GLY A 31 10.88 -14.49 3.52
CA GLY A 31 10.40 -15.30 2.38
C GLY A 31 9.07 -14.81 1.79
N HIS A 32 9.07 -13.62 1.21
CA HIS A 32 7.94 -13.02 0.49
C HIS A 32 8.47 -12.00 -0.53
N MET A 33 7.60 -11.52 -1.44
CA MET A 33 7.99 -10.48 -2.38
C MET A 33 8.13 -9.12 -1.70
N SER A 34 9.00 -8.25 -2.19
CA SER A 34 9.29 -6.96 -1.54
C SER A 34 8.06 -6.06 -1.34
N ASN A 35 7.04 -6.13 -2.21
CA ASN A 35 5.81 -5.35 -2.12
C ASN A 35 4.67 -6.06 -1.37
N ASP A 36 4.92 -7.24 -0.81
CA ASP A 36 3.89 -8.05 -0.16
C ASP A 36 3.47 -7.44 1.19
N MET A 37 2.20 -7.60 1.57
CA MET A 37 1.64 -7.05 2.82
C MET A 37 2.12 -7.76 4.09
N LYS A 38 2.80 -8.89 3.90
CA LYS A 38 3.52 -9.61 4.94
C LYS A 38 4.83 -8.92 5.35
N CYS A 39 5.35 -8.01 4.51
CA CYS A 39 6.57 -7.27 4.82
C CYS A 39 6.34 -6.20 5.89
N VAL A 40 6.93 -6.37 7.07
CA VAL A 40 6.81 -5.39 8.17
C VAL A 40 7.30 -4.00 7.76
N LYS A 41 8.39 -3.92 6.97
CA LYS A 41 8.93 -2.65 6.49
C LYS A 41 7.97 -1.93 5.53
N VAL A 42 7.38 -2.66 4.58
CA VAL A 42 6.38 -2.06 3.66
C VAL A 42 5.11 -1.69 4.40
N LYS A 43 4.67 -2.51 5.36
CA LYS A 43 3.51 -2.21 6.20
C LYS A 43 3.71 -0.91 6.97
N GLN A 44 4.87 -0.74 7.61
CA GLN A 44 5.22 0.50 8.31
C GLN A 44 5.29 1.69 7.36
N PHE A 45 6.00 1.56 6.25
CA PHE A 45 6.10 2.62 5.24
C PHE A 45 4.74 3.08 4.71
N ARG A 46 3.85 2.13 4.38
CA ARG A 46 2.49 2.45 3.93
C ARG A 46 1.69 3.14 5.04
N ALA A 47 1.77 2.65 6.27
CA ALA A 47 1.09 3.28 7.39
C ALA A 47 1.57 4.72 7.64
N ASP A 48 2.89 4.97 7.55
CA ASP A 48 3.47 6.30 7.66
C ASP A 48 3.06 7.22 6.52
N LEU A 49 3.07 6.71 5.29
CA LEU A 49 2.62 7.46 4.11
C LEU A 49 1.14 7.83 4.25
N THR A 50 0.29 6.87 4.63
CA THR A 50 -1.13 7.11 4.89
C THR A 50 -1.32 8.14 6.00
N ARG A 51 -0.62 8.02 7.14
CA ARG A 51 -0.67 9.04 8.20
C ARG A 51 -0.31 10.43 7.69
N ARG A 52 0.77 10.54 6.89
CA ARG A 52 1.19 11.81 6.30
C ARG A 52 0.11 12.35 5.37
N LEU A 53 -0.39 11.55 4.45
CA LEU A 53 -1.46 11.95 3.52
C LEU A 53 -2.73 12.40 4.24
N LEU A 54 -3.18 11.67 5.28
CA LEU A 54 -4.32 12.08 6.09
C LEU A 54 -4.04 13.35 6.89
N SER A 55 -2.82 13.52 7.42
CA SER A 55 -2.45 14.75 8.13
C SER A 55 -2.45 15.95 7.18
N THR A 56 -1.90 15.80 5.98
CA THR A 56 -1.93 16.85 4.96
C THR A 56 -3.35 17.11 4.47
N ALA A 57 -4.19 16.08 4.33
CA ALA A 57 -5.60 16.22 3.96
C ALA A 57 -6.46 16.83 5.07
N ALA A 58 -6.09 16.67 6.35
CA ALA A 58 -6.76 17.33 7.47
C ALA A 58 -6.43 18.84 7.55
N HIS A 59 -5.27 19.26 7.03
CA HIS A 59 -4.90 20.67 6.85
C HIS A 59 -5.29 21.24 5.48
N ALA A 60 -5.61 20.39 4.51
CA ALA A 60 -6.48 20.77 3.40
C ALA A 60 -7.91 20.87 3.95
N SER A 61 -8.14 21.90 4.77
CA SER A 61 -9.44 22.55 4.85
C SER A 61 -10.07 22.46 3.48
N ILE A 62 -11.28 21.92 3.40
CA ILE A 62 -12.13 21.80 2.23
C ILE A 62 -11.99 23.07 1.37
N SER A 63 -10.97 23.11 0.53
CA SER A 63 -10.92 23.97 -0.62
C SER A 63 -11.86 23.23 -1.52
N THR A 64 -13.12 23.65 -1.51
CA THR A 64 -14.05 23.38 -2.60
C THR A 64 -13.28 23.64 -3.88
N VAL A 65 -12.72 22.59 -4.47
CA VAL A 65 -12.38 22.59 -5.87
C VAL A 65 -13.73 22.66 -6.52
N SER A 66 -14.24 23.88 -6.71
CA SER A 66 -15.36 24.16 -7.58
C SER A 66 -14.90 23.77 -8.97
N ASN A 67 -14.98 22.49 -9.28
CA ASN A 67 -14.97 22.02 -10.64
C ASN A 67 -16.33 22.48 -11.19
N PRO A 68 -16.39 23.45 -12.11
CA PRO A 68 -17.66 23.95 -12.63
C PRO A 68 -18.48 22.87 -13.35
N ASN A 69 -17.89 21.69 -13.60
CA ASN A 69 -18.57 20.51 -14.14
C ASN A 69 -19.00 19.47 -13.09
N TYR A 70 -18.64 19.63 -11.82
CA TYR A 70 -19.07 18.69 -10.78
C TYR A 70 -20.39 19.16 -10.15
N HIS A 71 -21.49 18.58 -10.63
CA HIS A 71 -22.78 18.71 -9.96
C HIS A 71 -22.93 17.60 -8.92
N HIS A 72 -22.90 17.98 -7.64
CA HIS A 72 -23.26 17.07 -6.55
C HIS A 72 -24.79 16.86 -6.60
N ASN A 73 -25.23 15.75 -7.20
CA ASN A 73 -26.63 15.36 -7.18
C ASN A 73 -26.89 14.43 -6.00
N GLN A 74 -27.64 14.92 -5.01
CA GLN A 74 -27.93 14.17 -3.79
C GLN A 74 -28.80 12.92 -4.07
N ALA A 75 -29.47 12.86 -5.23
CA ALA A 75 -30.26 11.71 -5.66
C ALA A 75 -29.42 10.51 -6.14
N ASP A 76 -28.14 10.70 -6.48
CA ASP A 76 -27.23 9.62 -6.90
C ASP A 76 -26.72 8.77 -5.72
N PHE A 77 -26.97 9.19 -4.48
CA PHE A 77 -26.51 8.47 -3.30
C PHE A 77 -27.69 7.75 -2.64
N PRO A 78 -27.62 6.41 -2.49
CA PRO A 78 -28.64 5.67 -1.76
C PRO A 78 -28.67 6.14 -0.31
N GLN A 79 -29.86 6.49 0.18
CA GLN A 79 -30.05 6.83 1.59
C GLN A 79 -29.69 5.61 2.43
N LEU A 80 -28.60 5.73 3.21
CA LEU A 80 -28.30 4.76 4.25
C LEU A 80 -29.43 4.84 5.27
N GLY A 81 -30.22 3.77 5.34
CA GLY A 81 -31.37 3.68 6.23
C GLY A 81 -31.00 4.03 7.67
N ALA A 82 -31.94 4.63 8.39
CA ALA A 82 -31.73 5.03 9.77
C ALA A 82 -31.29 3.84 10.64
N PRO A 83 -30.36 4.05 11.60
CA PRO A 83 -29.93 2.98 12.50
C PRO A 83 -31.13 2.43 13.27
N GLN A 84 -31.46 1.16 13.04
CA GLN A 84 -32.49 0.46 13.80
C GLN A 84 -31.98 0.28 15.23
N ARG A 85 -32.65 0.90 16.20
CA ARG A 85 -32.41 0.63 17.62
C ARG A 85 -32.93 -0.77 17.94
N PRO A 86 -32.13 -1.65 18.59
CA PRO A 86 -32.66 -2.90 19.11
C PRO A 86 -33.62 -2.62 20.26
N TYR A 87 -34.77 -3.31 20.25
CA TYR A 87 -35.73 -3.39 21.35
C TYR A 87 -35.24 -4.35 22.43
#